data_AF-A0A9X3G7U6-F1
#
_entry.id   AF-A0A9X3G7U6-F1
#
_cell.length_a   1.000
_cell.length_b   1.000
_cell.length_c   1.000
_cell.angle_alpha   90.00
_cell.angle_beta   90.00
_cell.angle_gamma   90.00
#
_symmetry.space_group_name_H-M   'P 1'
#
loop_
_entity.id
_entity.type
_entity.pdbx_description
1 polymer ?
#
loop_
_entity_poly.entity_id
_entity_poly.type
_entity_poly.pdbx_seq_one_letter_code
_entity_poly.pdbx_strand_id
1 'polypeptide(L)'
;MTLQSVLGQGLAVIGVLLIGAAGVGLVRLPDVYNRANAATKAASLGLVCVLFGVVVLAPGVSAVLTLLVAIALQLFTVPIAGYKIAEAAHLSGAPLAPATVRDERDAPAPEDETGGT
;
A
#
# COMPACT_ATOMS: atom_id res chain seq x y z
N MET A 1 -0.08 8.95 34.76
CA MET A 1 -0.18 8.75 33.31
C MET A 1 -0.78 10.01 32.71
N THR A 2 -0.07 10.70 31.82
CA THR A 2 -0.61 11.90 31.17
C THR A 2 -1.51 11.47 30.01
N LEU A 3 -2.60 12.20 29.74
CA LEU A 3 -3.53 11.87 28.63
C LEU A 3 -2.77 11.76 27.28
N GLN A 4 -1.77 12.62 27.10
CA GLN A 4 -0.86 12.62 25.96
C GLN A 4 -0.09 11.30 25.79
N SER A 5 0.41 10.70 26.88
CA SER A 5 1.14 9.43 26.78
C SER A 5 0.24 8.28 26.34
N VAL A 6 -1.00 8.26 26.83
CA VAL A 6 -1.99 7.22 26.48
C VAL A 6 -2.38 7.33 25.01
N LEU A 7 -2.68 8.53 24.53
CA LEU A 7 -3.04 8.77 23.13
C LEU A 7 -1.89 8.42 22.19
N GLY A 8 -0.68 8.90 22.51
CA GLY A 8 0.50 8.63 21.70
C GLY A 8 0.85 7.14 21.62
N GLN A 9 0.85 6.44 22.75
CA GLN A 9 1.11 5.00 22.80
C GLN A 9 0.01 4.20 22.08
N GLY A 10 -1.26 4.57 22.27
CA GLY A 10 -2.38 3.93 21.59
C GLY A 10 -2.25 4.03 20.07
N LEU A 11 -1.87 5.21 19.54
CA LEU A 11 -1.71 5.41 18.11
C LEU A 11 -0.50 4.62 17.55
N ALA A 12 0.60 4.54 18.30
CA ALA A 12 1.75 3.73 17.92
C ALA A 12 1.39 2.24 17.87
N VAL A 13 0.64 1.73 18.85
CA VAL A 13 0.18 0.33 18.88
C VAL A 13 -0.73 0.03 17.70
N ILE A 14 -1.70 0.90 17.41
CA ILE A 14 -2.57 0.76 16.23
C ILE A 14 -1.73 0.74 14.95
N GLY A 15 -0.75 1.65 14.82
CA GLY A 15 0.14 1.69 13.68
C GLY A 15 0.95 0.40 13.49
N VAL A 16 1.47 -0.18 14.56
CA VAL A 16 2.18 -1.47 14.52
C VAL A 16 1.23 -2.61 14.11
N LEU A 17 0.01 -2.64 14.62
CA LEU A 17 -0.99 -3.64 14.22
C LEU A 17 -1.34 -3.52 12.73
N LEU A 18 -1.45 -2.30 12.20
CA LEU A 18 -1.68 -2.08 10.76
C LEU A 18 -0.50 -2.56 9.90
N ILE A 19 0.74 -2.34 10.35
CA ILE A 19 1.93 -2.87 9.67
C ILE A 19 1.92 -4.41 9.72
N GLY A 20 1.55 -5.01 10.86
CA GLY A 20 1.36 -6.44 10.97
C GLY A 20 0.30 -6.97 9.99
N ALA A 21 -0.85 -6.28 9.89
CA ALA A 21 -1.90 -6.60 8.94
C ALA A 21 -1.43 -6.48 7.48
N ALA A 22 -0.54 -5.53 7.17
CA ALA A 22 0.10 -5.40 5.85
C ALA A 22 0.92 -6.67 5.52
N GLY A 23 1.70 -7.17 6.48
CA GLY A 23 2.45 -8.41 6.33
C GLY A 23 1.55 -9.64 6.16
N VAL A 24 0.46 -9.73 6.92
CA VAL A 24 -0.54 -10.80 6.75
C VAL A 24 -1.20 -10.71 5.36
N GLY A 25 -1.55 -9.51 4.90
CA GLY A 25 -2.12 -9.28 3.58
C GLY A 25 -1.17 -9.73 2.46
N LEU A 26 0.14 -9.52 2.62
CA LEU A 26 1.15 -9.97 1.67
C LEU A 26 1.19 -11.50 1.53
N VAL A 27 0.97 -12.25 2.62
CA VAL A 27 1.04 -13.72 2.62
C VAL A 27 -0.29 -14.36 2.23
N ARG A 28 -1.42 -13.80 2.67
CA ARG A 28 -2.74 -14.43 2.50
C ARG A 28 -3.45 -14.15 1.18
N LEU A 29 -3.12 -13.06 0.49
CA LEU A 29 -3.87 -12.69 -0.72
C LEU A 29 -3.48 -13.60 -1.91
N PRO A 30 -4.44 -13.90 -2.81
CA PRO A 30 -4.25 -14.91 -3.86
C PRO A 30 -3.33 -14.45 -5.00
N ASP A 31 -3.19 -13.15 -5.21
CA ASP A 31 -2.54 -12.57 -6.39
C ASP A 31 -1.59 -11.42 -5.99
N VAL A 32 -0.50 -11.25 -6.74
CA VAL A 32 0.53 -10.22 -6.59
C VAL A 32 -0.07 -8.82 -6.60
N TYR A 33 -1.03 -8.53 -7.48
CA TYR A 33 -1.66 -7.20 -7.53
C TYR A 33 -2.43 -6.89 -6.24
N ASN A 34 -3.14 -7.90 -5.72
CA ASN A 34 -3.93 -7.74 -4.49
C ASN A 34 -3.00 -7.66 -3.26
N ARG A 35 -1.93 -8.47 -3.22
CA ARG A 35 -0.87 -8.38 -2.20
C ARG A 35 -0.22 -7.01 -2.16
N ALA A 36 0.17 -6.48 -3.31
CA ALA A 36 0.82 -5.17 -3.43
C ALA A 36 -0.10 -4.05 -2.93
N ASN A 37 -1.38 -4.06 -3.32
CA ASN A 37 -2.36 -3.07 -2.87
C ASN A 37 -2.66 -3.14 -1.37
N ALA A 38 -2.84 -4.35 -0.82
CA ALA A 38 -3.11 -4.50 0.61
C ALA A 38 -1.90 -4.09 1.46
N ALA A 39 -0.70 -4.51 1.06
CA ALA A 39 0.54 -4.17 1.75
C ALA A 39 0.76 -2.65 1.75
N THR A 40 0.62 -1.98 0.61
CA THR A 40 0.85 -0.54 0.50
C THR A 40 -0.18 0.28 1.28
N LYS A 41 -1.48 -0.06 1.24
CA LYS A 41 -2.52 0.65 2.01
C LYS A 41 -2.31 0.53 3.51
N ALA A 42 -2.15 -0.71 4.00
CA ALA A 42 -2.00 -0.96 5.43
C ALA A 42 -0.66 -0.45 5.99
N ALA A 43 0.45 -0.62 5.25
CA ALA A 43 1.76 -0.14 5.68
C ALA A 43 1.85 1.40 5.68
N SER A 44 1.27 2.08 4.69
CA SER A 44 1.30 3.55 4.63
C SER A 44 0.50 4.18 5.77
N LEU A 45 -0.69 3.65 6.07
CA LEU A 45 -1.49 4.10 7.22
C LEU A 45 -0.78 3.78 8.54
N GLY A 46 -0.21 2.58 8.66
CA GLY A 46 0.53 2.18 9.86
C GLY A 46 1.72 3.08 10.15
N LEU A 47 2.53 3.40 9.13
CA LEU A 47 3.67 4.31 9.24
C LEU A 47 3.23 5.70 9.72
N VAL A 48 2.17 6.26 9.13
CA VAL A 48 1.64 7.57 9.53
C VAL A 48 1.13 7.54 10.97
N CYS A 49 0.40 6.50 11.38
CA CYS A 49 -0.07 6.34 12.76
C CYS A 49 1.09 6.27 13.77
N VAL A 50 2.14 5.50 13.47
CA VAL A 50 3.33 5.40 14.34
C VAL A 50 4.02 6.75 14.46
N LEU A 51 4.32 7.41 13.34
CA LEU A 51 5.04 8.68 13.33
C LEU A 51 4.22 9.80 13.97
N PHE A 52 2.90 9.84 13.75
CA PHE A 52 2.02 10.78 14.43
C PHE A 52 1.97 10.51 15.94
N GLY A 53 1.98 9.23 16.35
CA GLY A 53 2.11 8.85 17.76
C GLY A 53 3.38 9.43 18.36
N VAL A 54 4.52 9.28 17.69
CA VAL A 54 5.81 9.86 18.12
C VAL A 54 5.73 11.39 18.27
N VAL A 55 5.12 12.09 17.31
CA VAL A 55 4.91 13.56 17.40
C VAL A 55 4.06 13.94 18.61
N VAL A 56 3.05 13.14 18.95
CA VAL A 56 2.21 13.36 20.15
C VAL A 56 2.98 13.06 21.44
N LEU A 57 3.80 12.01 21.50
CA LEU A 57 4.60 11.68 22.70
C LEU A 57 5.71 12.71 22.94
N ALA A 58 6.39 13.13 21.89
CA ALA A 58 7.56 14.01 21.93
C ALA A 58 7.43 15.11 20.87
N PRO A 59 6.61 16.15 21.13
CA PRO A 59 6.42 17.23 20.16
C PRO A 59 7.74 17.97 19.96
N GLY A 60 8.16 18.07 18.70
CA GLY A 60 9.39 18.74 18.31
C GLY A 60 9.46 18.97 16.81
N VAL A 61 10.21 20.00 16.40
CA VAL A 61 10.38 20.37 14.98
C VAL A 61 10.99 19.20 14.20
N SER A 62 11.95 18.48 14.79
CA SER A 62 12.56 17.29 14.20
C SER A 62 11.53 16.19 13.92
N ALA A 63 10.66 15.87 14.89
CA ALA A 63 9.65 14.83 14.74
C ALA A 63 8.63 15.17 13.63
N VAL A 64 8.18 16.42 13.58
CA VAL A 64 7.27 16.90 12.53
C VAL A 64 7.94 16.86 11.15
N LEU A 65 9.20 17.30 11.04
CA LEU A 65 9.95 17.21 9.79
C LEU A 65 10.13 15.76 9.34
N THR A 66 10.45 14.84 10.25
CA THR A 66 10.53 13.41 9.94
C THR A 66 9.21 12.86 9.44
N LEU A 67 8.08 13.21 10.06
CA LEU A 67 6.75 12.80 9.61
C LEU A 67 6.47 13.32 8.19
N LEU A 68 6.73 14.60 7.91
CA LEU A 68 6.49 15.20 6.59
C LEU A 68 7.37 14.58 5.51
N VAL A 69 8.66 14.38 5.78
CA VAL A 69 9.60 13.74 4.85
C VAL A 69 9.19 12.29 4.59
N ALA A 70 8.81 11.55 5.64
CA ALA A 70 8.35 10.17 5.49
C ALA A 70 7.10 10.08 4.62
N ILE A 71 6.11 10.97 4.83
CA ILE A 71 4.89 11.01 4.00
C ILE A 71 5.24 11.37 2.55
N ALA A 72 6.07 12.40 2.33
CA ALA A 72 6.45 12.83 0.98
C ALA A 72 7.17 11.71 0.21
N LEU A 73 8.14 11.04 0.85
CA LEU A 73 8.84 9.91 0.26
C LEU A 73 7.92 8.71 0.02
N GLN A 74 7.01 8.42 0.95
CA GLN A 74 6.04 7.33 0.80
C GLN A 74 5.12 7.58 -0.40
N LEU A 75 4.59 8.80 -0.55
CA LEU A 75 3.70 9.17 -1.65
C LEU A 75 4.37 9.07 -3.03
N PHE A 76 5.68 9.27 -3.11
CA PHE A 76 6.42 9.11 -4.36
C PHE A 76 6.85 7.65 -4.60
N THR A 77 7.33 6.98 -3.55
CA THR A 77 7.91 5.64 -3.66
C THR A 77 6.83 4.57 -3.87
N VAL A 78 5.69 4.68 -3.18
CA VAL A 78 4.63 3.66 -3.22
C VAL A 78 4.02 3.49 -4.62
N PRO A 79 3.62 4.56 -5.34
CA PRO A 79 3.11 4.41 -6.71
C PRO A 79 4.15 3.85 -7.68
N ILE A 80 5.40 4.31 -7.58
CA ILE A 80 6.49 3.86 -8.47
C ILE A 80 6.77 2.37 -8.24
N ALA A 81 6.89 1.95 -6.97
CA ALA A 81 7.05 0.56 -6.61
C ALA A 81 5.86 -0.28 -7.06
N GLY A 82 4.62 0.20 -6.84
CA GLY A 82 3.40 -0.49 -7.25
C GLY A 82 3.32 -0.72 -8.76
N TYR A 83 3.62 0.32 -9.55
CA TYR A 83 3.65 0.23 -11.01
C TYR A 83 4.69 -0.80 -11.49
N LYS A 84 5.91 -0.77 -10.94
CA LYS A 84 6.98 -1.68 -11.34
C LYS A 84 6.71 -3.13 -10.91
N ILE A 85 6.10 -3.34 -9.74
CA ILE A 85 5.64 -4.66 -9.31
C ILE A 85 4.56 -5.18 -10.27
N ALA A 86 3.58 -4.35 -10.64
CA ALA A 86 2.53 -4.72 -11.58
C ALA A 86 3.09 -5.05 -12.98
N GLU A 87 4.03 -4.25 -13.48
CA GLU A 87 4.70 -4.49 -14.75
C GLU A 87 5.50 -5.81 -14.72
N ALA A 88 6.28 -6.05 -13.66
CA ALA A 88 7.06 -7.29 -13.51
C ALA A 88 6.16 -8.52 -13.33
N ALA A 89 5.05 -8.41 -12.59
CA ALA A 89 4.08 -9.49 -12.42
C ALA A 89 3.47 -9.89 -13.76
N HIS A 90 3.12 -8.91 -14.60
CA HIS A 90 2.61 -9.16 -15.94
C HIS A 90 3.66 -9.82 -16.84
N LEU A 91 4.88 -9.27 -16.88
CA LEU A 91 5.96 -9.82 -17.72
C LEU A 91 6.39 -11.24 -17.31
N SER A 92 6.23 -11.59 -16.04
CA SER A 92 6.50 -12.95 -15.53
C SER A 92 5.34 -13.93 -15.73
N GLY A 93 4.19 -13.48 -16.26
CA GLY A 93 2.99 -14.31 -16.41
C GLY A 93 2.41 -14.74 -15.07
N ALA A 94 2.53 -13.91 -14.04
CA ALA A 94 2.01 -14.21 -12.71
C ALA A 94 0.48 -14.48 -12.79
N PRO A 95 -0.01 -15.57 -12.16
CA PRO A 95 -1.41 -15.93 -12.24
C PRO A 95 -2.28 -14.88 -11.57
N LEU A 96 -3.33 -14.44 -12.27
CA LEU A 96 -4.33 -13.56 -11.69
C LEU A 96 -5.20 -14.33 -10.68
N ALA A 97 -5.79 -13.59 -9.73
CA ALA A 97 -6.73 -14.18 -8.78
C ALA A 97 -7.88 -14.91 -9.52
N PRO A 98 -8.38 -16.05 -9.02
CA PRO A 98 -9.52 -16.76 -9.65
C PRO A 98 -10.80 -15.92 -9.73
N ALA A 99 -10.91 -14.88 -8.92
CA ALA A 99 -12.02 -13.93 -8.92
C ALA A 99 -11.91 -12.83 -9.99
N THR A 100 -10.81 -12.79 -10.77
CA THR A 100 -10.62 -11.80 -11.82
C THR A 100 -11.47 -12.16 -13.03
N VAL A 101 -12.48 -11.33 -13.31
CA VAL A 101 -13.44 -11.54 -14.42
C VAL A 101 -13.00 -10.87 -15.71
N ARG A 102 -12.24 -9.77 -15.63
CA ARG A 102 -11.83 -8.96 -16.78
C ARG A 102 -10.38 -8.55 -16.65
N ASP A 103 -9.61 -8.84 -17.69
CA ASP A 103 -8.28 -8.28 -17.91
C ASP A 103 -8.30 -7.52 -19.23
N GLU A 104 -8.28 -6.19 -19.16
CA GLU A 104 -8.29 -5.33 -20.35
C GLU A 104 -6.92 -5.28 -21.03
N ARG A 105 -5.85 -5.66 -20.32
CA ARG A 105 -4.48 -5.60 -20.84
C ARG A 105 -4.18 -6.78 -21.77
N ASP A 106 -4.76 -7.93 -21.49
CA ASP A 106 -4.70 -9.14 -22.32
C ASP A 106 -6.00 -9.39 -23.12
N ALA A 107 -6.89 -8.40 -23.21
CA ALA A 107 -8.08 -8.51 -24.05
C ALA A 107 -7.68 -8.65 -25.55
N PRO A 108 -8.27 -9.59 -26.30
CA PRO A 108 -8.02 -9.69 -27.73
C PRO A 108 -8.36 -8.37 -28.40
N ALA A 109 -7.52 -7.95 -29.36
CA ALA A 109 -7.77 -6.74 -30.14
C ALA A 109 -9.18 -6.80 -30.73
N PRO A 110 -9.94 -5.68 -30.74
CA PRO A 110 -11.26 -5.67 -31.35
C PRO A 110 -11.12 -6.18 -32.78
N GLU A 111 -11.86 -7.23 -33.12
CA GLU A 111 -11.94 -7.71 -34.49
C GLU A 111 -12.50 -6.56 -35.31
N ASP A 112 -11.67 -5.99 -36.19
CA ASP A 112 -12.12 -4.99 -37.13
C ASP A 112 -13.29 -5.60 -37.90
N GLU A 113 -14.49 -5.03 -37.77
CA GLU A 113 -15.66 -5.35 -38.60
C GLU A 113 -15.42 -4.89 -40.05
N THR A 114 -14.36 -5.38 -40.69
CA THR A 114 -14.04 -5.16 -42.10
C THR A 114 -14.33 -6.45 -42.85
N GLY A 115 -15.61 -6.75 -43.01
CA GLY A 115 -16.06 -7.99 -43.64
C GLY A 115 -17.54 -7.98 -43.97
N GLY A 116 -18.00 -7.00 -44.76
CA GLY A 116 -19.37 -6.96 -45.24
C GLY A 116 -19.49 -6.02 -46.43
N THR A 117 -19.40 -6.61 -47.61
CA THR A 117 -19.75 -6.05 -48.93
C THR A 117 -21.09 -5.34 -48.97
#